data_AF-A0A9P4GMQ0-F1
#
_entry.id   AF-A0A9P4GMQ0-F1
#
_cell.length_a   1.000
_cell.length_b   1.000
_cell.length_c   1.000
_cell.angle_alpha   90.00
_cell.angle_beta   90.00
_cell.angle_gamma   90.00
#
_symmetry.space_group_name_H-M   'P 1'
#
loop_
_entity.id
_entity.type
_entity.pdbx_description
1 polymer ?
#
loop_
_entity_poly.entity_id
_entity_poly.type
_entity_poly.pdbx_seq_one_letter_code
_entity_poly.pdbx_strand_id
1 'polypeptide(L)'
;MTPAHLVQGHRITFHYVSTSGVAHLSGLTEFSEVSAAAKAPPTDGSDGYVASKWASEVFLEKLHIATGLPIWTHRPSSIMGDNVAPTDLMGSLFTYSLKLHAVPVLRGFDNANAGGFADLIDVDNVATGILKHVSTNRAIEGGPTSAR
;
A
#
# COMPACT_ATOMS: atom_id res chain seq x y z
N MET A 1 -13.09 22.30 -3.95
CA MET A 1 -11.66 22.58 -4.18
C MET A 1 -11.01 21.25 -4.54
N THR A 2 -10.80 20.98 -5.83
CA THR A 2 -10.24 19.71 -6.30
C THR A 2 -8.71 19.73 -6.16
N PRO A 3 -8.06 18.61 -5.79
CA PRO A 3 -6.60 18.53 -5.64
C PRO A 3 -5.82 19.01 -6.88
N ALA A 4 -6.46 18.95 -8.06
CA ALA A 4 -5.89 19.35 -9.34
C ALA A 4 -5.40 20.81 -9.40
N HIS A 5 -6.01 21.75 -8.65
CA HIS A 5 -5.60 23.16 -8.69
C HIS A 5 -4.36 23.48 -7.85
N LEU A 6 -3.97 22.63 -6.89
CA LEU A 6 -2.78 22.90 -6.08
C LEU A 6 -1.47 22.65 -6.86
N VAL A 7 -1.56 21.94 -7.98
CA VAL A 7 -0.44 21.40 -8.75
C VAL A 7 0.10 22.40 -9.78
N GLN A 8 -0.66 23.45 -10.11
CA GLN A 8 -0.40 24.23 -11.33
C GLN A 8 0.67 25.34 -11.20
N GLY A 9 1.26 25.51 -10.00
CA GLY A 9 2.34 26.47 -9.75
C GLY A 9 3.58 25.90 -9.05
N HIS A 10 3.52 24.67 -8.57
CA HIS A 10 4.62 23.99 -7.89
C HIS A 10 4.78 22.60 -8.51
N ARG A 11 6.03 22.23 -8.84
CA ARG A 11 6.41 20.90 -9.35
C ARG A 11 6.17 19.83 -8.27
N ILE A 12 4.91 19.47 -8.08
CA ILE A 12 4.45 18.58 -7.00
C ILE A 12 4.44 17.15 -7.52
N THR A 13 5.24 16.29 -6.90
CA THR A 13 5.12 14.84 -7.01
C THR A 13 4.06 14.34 -6.04
N PHE A 14 3.19 13.42 -6.47
CA PHE A 14 2.14 12.87 -5.62
C PHE A 14 2.49 11.44 -5.21
N HIS A 15 2.72 11.23 -3.91
CA HIS A 15 2.96 9.89 -3.37
C HIS A 15 1.73 9.44 -2.59
N TYR A 16 1.20 8.28 -2.96
CA TYR A 16 0.02 7.67 -2.36
C TYR A 16 0.40 6.41 -1.59
N VAL A 17 -0.05 6.31 -0.34
CA VAL A 17 0.12 5.11 0.48
C VAL A 17 -1.15 4.26 0.36
N SER A 18 -1.02 3.17 -0.38
CA SER A 18 -2.02 2.13 -0.56
C SER A 18 -1.75 0.96 0.39
N THR A 19 -2.00 -0.27 -0.04
CA THR A 19 -1.79 -1.50 0.73
C THR A 19 -1.51 -2.67 -0.20
N SER A 20 -0.69 -3.63 0.26
CA SER A 20 -0.51 -4.91 -0.42
C SER A 20 -1.82 -5.70 -0.53
N GLY A 21 -2.84 -5.40 0.29
CA GLY A 21 -4.18 -6.00 0.17
C GLY A 21 -4.83 -5.80 -1.21
N VAL A 22 -4.47 -4.75 -1.96
CA VAL A 22 -4.94 -4.58 -3.35
C VAL A 22 -4.41 -5.69 -4.27
N ALA A 23 -3.20 -6.20 -4.01
CA ALA A 23 -2.64 -7.32 -4.77
C ALA A 23 -3.43 -8.62 -4.55
N HIS A 24 -4.05 -8.80 -3.37
CA HIS A 24 -4.87 -9.98 -3.07
C HIS A 24 -6.05 -10.12 -4.05
N LEU A 25 -6.60 -9.00 -4.54
CA LEU A 25 -7.67 -8.99 -5.55
C LEU A 25 -7.28 -9.70 -6.86
N SER A 26 -5.99 -9.88 -7.12
CA SER A 26 -5.52 -10.59 -8.31
C SER A 26 -5.75 -12.11 -8.26
N GLY A 27 -5.87 -12.68 -7.05
CA GLY A 27 -5.88 -14.12 -6.81
C GLY A 27 -4.55 -14.83 -7.12
N LEU A 28 -3.50 -14.08 -7.44
CA LEU A 28 -2.18 -14.62 -7.75
C LEU A 28 -1.36 -14.81 -6.46
N THR A 29 -0.45 -15.78 -6.50
CA THR A 29 0.53 -15.99 -5.41
C THR A 29 1.56 -14.86 -5.35
N GLU A 30 1.86 -14.25 -6.50
CA GLU A 30 2.75 -13.11 -6.63
C GLU A 30 2.09 -12.07 -7.53
N PHE A 31 2.26 -10.79 -7.16
CA PHE A 31 1.73 -9.67 -7.91
C PHE A 31 2.80 -8.61 -8.07
N SER A 32 3.26 -8.42 -9.29
CA SER A 32 4.28 -7.43 -9.62
C SER A 32 3.76 -6.00 -9.48
N GLU A 33 4.66 -5.02 -9.63
CA GLU A 33 4.33 -3.59 -9.67
C GLU A 33 3.59 -3.19 -10.96
N VAL A 34 2.37 -3.70 -11.11
CA VAL A 34 1.48 -3.46 -12.26
C VAL A 34 0.15 -2.87 -11.77
N SER A 35 -0.61 -2.32 -12.71
CA SER A 35 -1.94 -1.78 -12.44
C SER A 35 -2.87 -2.88 -11.94
N ALA A 36 -3.60 -2.57 -10.87
CA ALA A 36 -4.65 -3.42 -10.32
C ALA A 36 -6.04 -3.06 -10.87
N ALA A 37 -6.15 -2.14 -11.84
CA ALA A 37 -7.43 -1.60 -12.29
C ALA A 37 -8.41 -2.66 -12.83
N ALA A 38 -7.90 -3.75 -13.40
CA ALA A 38 -8.72 -4.87 -13.88
C ALA A 38 -9.18 -5.83 -12.77
N LYS A 39 -8.71 -5.64 -11.53
CA LYS A 39 -8.94 -6.53 -10.38
C LYS A 39 -9.89 -5.85 -9.39
N ALA A 40 -11.17 -5.77 -9.77
CA ALA A 40 -12.16 -5.08 -8.95
C ALA A 40 -12.44 -5.84 -7.64
N PRO A 41 -12.60 -5.13 -6.50
CA PRO A 41 -12.96 -5.73 -5.22
C PRO A 41 -14.41 -6.26 -5.22
N PRO A 42 -14.75 -7.19 -4.31
CA PRO A 42 -16.13 -7.59 -4.05
C PRO A 42 -17.03 -6.41 -3.68
N THR A 43 -18.32 -6.49 -4.04
CA THR A 43 -19.32 -5.46 -3.75
C THR A 43 -20.19 -5.76 -2.52
N ASP A 44 -19.91 -6.85 -1.82
CA ASP A 44 -20.63 -7.29 -0.62
C ASP A 44 -20.17 -6.59 0.67
N GLY A 45 -19.13 -5.74 0.57
CA GLY A 45 -18.59 -4.97 1.69
C GLY A 45 -17.54 -5.72 2.53
N SER A 46 -17.22 -6.96 2.19
CA SER A 46 -16.20 -7.78 2.89
C SER A 46 -14.83 -7.10 2.92
N ASP A 47 -14.45 -6.45 1.82
CA ASP A 47 -13.13 -5.87 1.59
C ASP A 47 -13.16 -4.33 1.53
N GLY A 48 -14.04 -3.67 2.29
CA GLY A 48 -14.25 -2.21 2.19
C GLY A 48 -12.97 -1.36 2.26
N TYR A 49 -12.03 -1.73 3.14
CA TYR A 49 -10.72 -1.07 3.22
C TYR A 49 -9.91 -1.22 1.91
N VAL A 50 -9.73 -2.46 1.45
CA VAL A 50 -9.01 -2.76 0.19
C VAL A 50 -9.70 -2.11 -1.00
N ALA A 51 -11.03 -2.14 -1.05
CA ALA A 51 -11.82 -1.53 -2.10
C ALA A 51 -11.60 -0.02 -2.20
N SER A 52 -11.54 0.68 -1.07
CA SER A 52 -11.23 2.12 -1.03
C SER A 52 -9.83 2.44 -1.55
N LYS A 53 -8.85 1.58 -1.23
CA LYS A 53 -7.46 1.72 -1.67
C LYS A 53 -7.34 1.47 -3.17
N TRP A 54 -7.94 0.40 -3.67
CA TRP A 54 -8.04 0.08 -5.09
C TRP A 54 -8.69 1.21 -5.89
N ALA A 55 -9.82 1.75 -5.43
CA ALA A 55 -10.52 2.82 -6.12
C ALA A 55 -9.65 4.08 -6.24
N SER A 56 -8.88 4.39 -5.19
CA SER A 56 -7.93 5.51 -5.19
C SER A 56 -6.78 5.27 -6.17
N GLU A 57 -6.23 4.06 -6.25
CA GLU A 57 -5.20 3.71 -7.24
C GLU A 57 -5.72 3.90 -8.67
N VAL A 58 -6.90 3.36 -8.99
CA VAL A 58 -7.53 3.50 -10.32
C VAL A 58 -7.78 4.96 -10.67
N PHE A 59 -8.24 5.75 -9.69
CA PHE A 59 -8.44 7.19 -9.89
C PHE A 59 -7.11 7.91 -10.19
N LEU A 60 -6.07 7.62 -9.42
CA LEU A 60 -4.76 8.24 -9.58
C LEU A 60 -4.09 7.83 -10.90
N GLU A 61 -4.20 6.57 -11.32
CA GLU A 61 -3.74 6.13 -12.64
C GLU A 61 -4.42 6.92 -13.76
N LYS A 62 -5.74 7.10 -13.69
CA LYS A 62 -6.50 7.92 -14.66
C LYS A 62 -6.07 9.39 -14.60
N LEU A 63 -5.80 9.92 -13.41
CA LEU A 63 -5.33 11.30 -13.23
C LEU A 63 -3.95 11.50 -13.86
N HIS A 64 -3.03 10.55 -13.68
CA HIS A 64 -1.72 10.55 -14.33
C HIS A 64 -1.87 10.57 -15.85
N ILE A 65 -2.70 9.69 -16.42
CA ILE A 65 -2.95 9.64 -17.87
C ILE A 65 -3.53 10.97 -18.39
N ALA A 66 -4.45 11.58 -17.65
CA ALA A 66 -5.13 12.80 -18.06
C ALA A 66 -4.27 14.07 -17.94
N THR A 67 -3.32 14.11 -17.00
CA THR A 67 -2.61 15.34 -16.62
C THR A 67 -1.10 15.27 -16.75
N GLY A 68 -0.53 14.07 -16.86
CA GLY A 68 0.91 13.83 -16.78
C GLY A 68 1.49 13.99 -15.36
N LEU A 69 0.66 14.18 -14.32
CA LEU A 69 1.13 14.34 -12.94
C LEU A 69 1.97 13.13 -12.50
N PRO A 70 3.22 13.31 -12.04
CA PRO A 70 4.01 12.21 -11.53
C PRO A 70 3.40 11.64 -10.24
N ILE A 71 3.01 10.36 -10.28
CA ILE A 71 2.35 9.66 -9.17
C ILE A 71 3.12 8.38 -8.84
N TRP A 72 3.32 8.14 -7.54
CA TRP A 72 3.86 6.87 -7.02
C TRP A 72 2.89 6.28 -6.02
N THR A 73 2.56 5.00 -6.22
CA THR A 73 1.74 4.22 -5.29
C THR A 73 2.64 3.28 -4.51
N HIS A 74 2.63 3.41 -3.19
CA HIS A 74 3.33 2.52 -2.26
C HIS A 74 2.34 1.51 -1.69
N ARG A 75 2.60 0.21 -1.80
CA ARG A 75 1.71 -0.87 -1.30
C ARG A 75 2.39 -1.64 -0.15
N PRO A 76 2.55 -1.03 1.05
CA PRO A 76 3.12 -1.74 2.20
C PRO A 76 2.25 -2.93 2.62
N SER A 77 2.90 -3.95 3.18
CA SER A 77 2.24 -5.07 3.86
C SER A 77 1.75 -4.66 5.26
N SER A 78 1.41 -5.62 6.13
CA SER A 78 0.85 -5.30 7.44
C SER A 78 1.91 -4.59 8.29
N ILE A 79 1.65 -3.30 8.56
CA ILE A 79 2.60 -2.44 9.26
C ILE A 79 2.52 -2.71 10.76
N MET A 80 3.66 -3.04 11.35
CA MET A 80 3.85 -3.30 12.77
C MET A 80 4.68 -2.17 13.40
N GLY A 81 4.47 -1.93 14.69
CA GLY A 81 5.22 -0.95 15.46
C GLY A 81 4.40 -0.33 16.59
N ASP A 82 4.98 0.65 17.26
CA ASP A 82 4.28 1.42 18.28
C ASP A 82 3.19 2.31 17.63
N ASN A 83 2.10 2.58 18.36
CA ASN A 83 0.96 3.38 17.90
C ASN A 83 0.19 2.86 16.67
N VAL A 84 0.32 1.57 16.30
CA VAL A 84 -0.61 0.97 15.33
C VAL A 84 -2.03 1.03 15.88
N ALA A 85 -2.99 1.32 15.00
CA ALA A 85 -4.39 1.48 15.38
C ALA A 85 -4.87 0.23 16.15
N PRO A 86 -5.59 0.37 17.28
CA PRO A 86 -6.12 -0.77 18.02
C PRO A 86 -7.07 -1.65 17.21
N THR A 87 -7.57 -1.14 16.08
CA THR A 87 -8.44 -1.86 15.14
C THR A 87 -7.65 -2.62 14.07
N ASP A 88 -6.32 -2.54 14.05
CA ASP A 88 -5.50 -3.37 13.17
C ASP A 88 -5.62 -4.83 13.57
N LEU A 89 -5.84 -5.69 12.57
CA LEU A 89 -6.09 -7.11 12.77
C LEU A 89 -4.89 -7.80 13.41
N MET A 90 -3.69 -7.56 12.88
CA MET A 90 -2.47 -8.25 13.35
C MET A 90 -2.05 -7.72 14.72
N GLY A 91 -2.10 -6.41 14.93
CA GLY A 91 -1.85 -5.80 16.23
C GLY A 91 -2.80 -6.34 17.31
N SER A 92 -4.10 -6.45 17.00
CA SER A 92 -5.09 -7.04 17.91
C SER A 92 -4.80 -8.50 18.19
N LEU A 93 -4.53 -9.28 17.13
CA LEU A 93 -4.24 -10.71 17.24
C LEU A 93 -3.07 -10.97 18.19
N PHE A 94 -1.93 -10.28 18.00
CA PHE A 94 -0.77 -10.45 18.87
C PHE A 94 -1.07 -9.99 20.30
N THR A 95 -1.71 -8.83 20.45
CA THR A 95 -2.06 -8.28 21.77
C THR A 95 -2.90 -9.26 22.59
N TYR A 96 -3.96 -9.81 21.99
CA TYR A 96 -4.83 -10.74 22.72
C TYR A 96 -4.22 -12.13 22.86
N SER A 97 -3.41 -12.59 21.90
CA SER A 97 -2.72 -13.87 22.05
C SER A 97 -1.77 -13.88 23.24
N LEU A 98 -1.02 -12.78 23.42
CA LEU A 98 -0.14 -12.60 24.58
C LEU A 98 -0.94 -12.49 25.88
N LYS A 99 -2.02 -11.69 25.91
CA LYS A 99 -2.87 -11.54 27.11
C LYS A 99 -3.56 -12.83 27.54
N LEU A 100 -3.99 -13.64 26.58
CA LEU A 100 -4.71 -14.90 26.83
C LEU A 100 -3.76 -16.10 26.99
N HIS A 101 -2.48 -15.93 26.67
CA HIS A 101 -1.51 -17.02 26.60
C HIS A 101 -1.98 -18.14 25.65
N ALA A 102 -2.64 -17.76 24.55
CA ALA A 102 -3.23 -18.68 23.59
C ALA A 102 -3.18 -18.08 22.18
N VAL A 103 -2.96 -18.90 21.16
CA VAL A 103 -3.01 -18.50 19.75
C VAL A 103 -4.24 -19.11 19.07
N PRO A 104 -4.85 -18.45 18.08
CA PRO A 104 -5.99 -19.02 17.37
C PRO A 104 -5.56 -20.25 16.57
N VAL A 105 -6.43 -21.25 16.52
CA VAL A 105 -6.30 -22.36 15.59
C VAL A 105 -6.71 -21.86 14.21
N LEU A 106 -5.74 -21.71 13.30
CA LEU A 106 -5.99 -21.33 11.92
C LEU A 106 -6.44 -22.57 11.14
N ARG A 107 -7.71 -22.61 10.72
CA ARG A 107 -8.24 -23.71 9.90
C ARG A 107 -7.47 -23.76 8.58
N GLY A 108 -7.01 -24.94 8.18
CA GLY A 108 -6.13 -25.12 7.03
C GLY A 108 -4.63 -25.05 7.34
N PHE A 109 -4.25 -24.83 8.60
CA PHE A 109 -2.89 -24.98 9.16
C PHE A 109 -2.79 -26.18 10.13
N ASP A 110 -3.70 -27.15 9.99
CA ASP A 110 -3.95 -28.22 10.96
C ASP A 110 -3.13 -29.49 10.75
N ASN A 111 -2.28 -29.53 9.72
CA ASN A 111 -1.38 -30.64 9.45
C ASN A 111 0.08 -30.17 9.34
N ALA A 112 1.02 -31.09 9.53
CA ALA A 112 2.46 -30.79 9.61
C ALA A 112 3.06 -30.14 8.35
N ASN A 113 2.34 -30.16 7.21
CA ASN A 113 2.75 -29.53 5.96
C ASN A 113 2.02 -28.21 5.68
N ALA A 114 1.08 -27.83 6.54
CA ALA A 114 0.31 -26.62 6.40
C ALA A 114 1.03 -25.47 7.09
N GLY A 115 1.98 -24.89 6.37
CA GLY A 115 2.72 -23.68 6.75
C GLY A 115 2.34 -22.50 5.86
N GLY A 116 2.76 -21.32 6.26
CA GLY A 116 2.49 -20.07 5.56
C GLY A 116 3.30 -18.94 6.16
N PHE A 117 3.30 -17.79 5.48
CA PHE A 117 4.08 -16.63 5.87
C PHE A 117 3.15 -15.50 6.31
N ALA A 118 3.50 -14.84 7.41
CA ALA A 118 2.91 -13.57 7.77
C ALA A 118 3.81 -12.46 7.22
N ASP A 119 3.30 -11.69 6.27
CA ASP A 119 4.02 -10.55 5.70
C ASP A 119 3.79 -9.32 6.59
N LEU A 120 4.74 -9.11 7.49
CA LEU A 120 4.77 -8.01 8.45
C LEU A 120 5.97 -7.11 8.14
N ILE A 121 5.75 -5.80 8.19
CA ILE A 121 6.81 -4.82 7.99
C ILE A 121 6.80 -3.77 9.09
N ASP A 122 7.99 -3.40 9.57
CA ASP A 122 8.14 -2.37 10.59
C ASP A 122 7.81 -0.96 10.04
N VAL A 123 7.15 -0.13 10.85
CA VAL A 123 6.72 1.22 10.47
C VAL A 123 7.89 2.12 10.10
N ASP A 124 9.04 2.03 10.77
CA ASP A 124 10.20 2.85 10.46
C ASP A 124 10.83 2.43 9.14
N ASN A 125 10.80 1.13 8.83
CA ASN A 125 11.23 0.62 7.53
C ASN A 125 10.32 1.11 6.39
N VAL A 126 8.99 1.08 6.58
CA VAL A 126 8.04 1.64 5.60
C VAL A 126 8.28 3.13 5.39
N ALA A 127 8.36 3.88 6.48
CA ALA A 127 8.57 5.33 6.42
C ALA A 127 9.88 5.68 5.72
N THR A 128 10.98 5.02 6.11
CA THR A 128 12.30 5.22 5.50
C THR A 128 12.30 4.88 4.02
N GLY A 129 11.67 3.76 3.63
CA GLY A 129 11.53 3.36 2.23
C GLY A 129 10.80 4.42 1.40
N ILE A 130 9.63 4.87 1.87
CA ILE A 130 8.85 5.91 1.20
C ILE A 130 9.65 7.21 1.09
N LEU A 131 10.28 7.65 2.18
CA LEU A 131 11.08 8.89 2.19
C LEU A 131 12.25 8.84 1.22
N LYS A 132 12.92 7.69 1.08
CA LYS A 132 13.98 7.47 0.09
C LYS A 132 13.46 7.62 -1.34
N HIS A 133 12.27 7.11 -1.64
CA HIS A 133 11.64 7.33 -2.95
C HIS A 133 11.29 8.81 -3.17
N VAL A 134 10.73 9.49 -2.17
CA VAL A 134 10.41 10.92 -2.25
C VAL A 134 11.66 11.76 -2.51
N SER A 135 12.78 11.48 -1.82
CA SER A 135 14.03 12.21 -2.02
C SER A 135 14.67 11.95 -3.38
N THR A 136 14.61 10.70 -3.86
CA THR A 136 15.21 10.31 -5.15
C THR A 136 14.43 10.87 -6.32
N ASN A 137 13.10 10.84 -6.25
CA ASN A 137 12.22 11.31 -7.31
C ASN A 137 12.14 12.85 -7.39
N ARG A 138 12.68 13.56 -6.40
CA ARG A 138 12.99 14.99 -6.52
C ARG A 138 14.24 15.26 -7.38
N ALA A 139 15.19 14.33 -7.45
CA ALA A 139 16.52 14.54 -8.03
C ALA A 139 16.63 14.14 -9.52
N ILE A 140 15.76 13.24 -10.02
CA ILE A 140 15.79 12.77 -11.42
C ILE A 140 15.52 13.90 -12.44
N GLU A 141 14.96 15.04 -12.01
CA GLU A 141 14.69 16.19 -12.88
C GLU A 141 15.70 17.35 -12.74
N GLY A 142 16.84 17.13 -12.05
CA GLY A 142 17.90 18.13 -11.84
C GLY A 142 19.16 17.99 -12.73
N GLY A 143 19.15 17.14 -13.76
CA GLY A 143 20.28 16.95 -14.69
C GLY A 143 20.45 18.13 -15.68
N PRO A 144 21.68 18.43 -16.14
CA PRO A 144 22.05 19.75 -16.64
C PRO A 144 21.30 20.12 -17.91
N THR A 145 20.72 21.33 -17.93
CA THR A 145 20.35 22.01 -19.16
C THR A 145 21.62 22.29 -19.95
N SER A 146 22.01 21.35 -20.82
CA SER A 146 23.03 21.56 -21.83
C SER A 146 22.48 22.56 -22.84
N ALA A 147 22.89 23.82 -22.69
CA ALA A 147 22.77 24.82 -23.73
C ALA A 147 23.81 24.52 -24.82
N ARG A 148 23.30 24.17 -26.01
CA ARG A 148 23.78 24.45 -27.39
C ARG A 148 23.55 23.27 -28.31
#